data_AF-A0A0P7J7A5-F1
#
_entry.id   AF-A0A0P7J7A5-F1
#
_cell.length_a   1.000
_cell.length_b   1.000
_cell.length_c   1.000
_cell.angle_alpha   90.00
_cell.angle_beta   90.00
_cell.angle_gamma   90.00
#
_symmetry.space_group_name_H-M   'P 1'
#
loop_
_entity.id
_entity.type
_entity.pdbx_description
1 polymer ?
#
loop_
_entity_poly.entity_id
_entity_poly.type
_entity_poly.pdbx_seq_one_letter_code
_entity_poly.pdbx_strand_id
1 'polypeptide(L)'
;MSLLHLLQQAQNGQGLSVLAEQIGLDPAQATQLTEMLAPQLGQATKAQVENGGLSGVIGALQGQEQAALYEDASLAASAQGQAQGAQFLTGILGDKGTQSLAKQAARSTGIELDQIAAFLPALAAMAQGGLQKSMPDEALSTMLPDRNGAAGLMSLVSGVLGKSTNDAPKSGPALDLLTSFLDADGDGSVMDDILGKIQG
;
A
#
# COMPACT_ATOMS: atom_id res chain seq x y z
N MET A 1 7.00 6.60 1.37
CA MET A 1 7.68 5.39 0.91
C MET A 1 7.26 5.09 -0.52
N SER A 2 8.11 5.22 -1.54
CA SER A 2 7.70 4.93 -2.92
C SER A 2 7.56 3.40 -3.15
N LEU A 3 6.70 3.01 -4.10
CA LEU A 3 6.52 1.61 -4.54
C LEU A 3 7.84 0.98 -4.99
N LEU A 4 8.71 1.77 -5.61
CA LEU A 4 10.04 1.35 -6.02
C LEU A 4 10.91 0.97 -4.81
N HIS A 5 10.87 1.76 -3.73
CA HIS A 5 11.63 1.48 -2.52
C HIS A 5 11.14 0.19 -1.84
N LEU A 6 9.83 -0.05 -1.87
CA LEU A 6 9.22 -1.29 -1.39
C LEU A 6 9.68 -2.50 -2.22
N LEU A 7 9.62 -2.42 -3.55
CA LEU A 7 10.09 -3.48 -4.45
C LEU A 7 11.59 -3.75 -4.30
N GLN A 8 12.40 -2.70 -4.10
CA GLN A 8 13.83 -2.81 -3.81
C GLN A 8 14.13 -3.40 -2.43
N GLN A 9 13.18 -3.40 -1.50
CA GLN A 9 13.30 -4.07 -0.21
C GLN A 9 12.70 -5.47 -0.22
N ALA A 10 12.00 -5.86 -1.30
CA ALA A 10 11.43 -7.18 -1.46
C ALA A 10 12.50 -8.27 -1.36
N GLN A 11 12.26 -9.26 -0.51
CA GLN A 11 13.18 -10.39 -0.28
C GLN A 11 14.63 -9.92 0.01
N ASN A 12 14.79 -8.93 0.89
CA ASN A 12 16.10 -8.33 1.23
C ASN A 12 16.83 -7.73 0.01
N GLY A 13 16.08 -7.23 -0.97
CA GLY A 13 16.61 -6.62 -2.18
C GLY A 13 16.98 -7.57 -3.30
N GLN A 14 16.64 -8.85 -3.17
CA GLN A 14 16.88 -9.86 -4.20
C GLN A 14 15.62 -10.21 -5.01
N GLY A 15 14.43 -9.80 -4.54
CA GLY A 15 13.17 -10.24 -5.14
C GLY A 15 13.05 -9.89 -6.63
N LEU A 16 13.55 -8.72 -7.03
CA LEU A 16 13.54 -8.29 -8.42
C LEU A 16 14.43 -9.14 -9.32
N SER A 17 15.62 -9.52 -8.83
CA SER A 17 16.55 -10.38 -9.55
C SER A 17 15.99 -11.79 -9.72
N VAL A 18 15.44 -12.37 -8.66
CA VAL A 18 14.80 -13.69 -8.70
C VAL A 18 13.61 -13.70 -9.66
N LEU A 19 12.77 -12.66 -9.62
CA LEU A 19 11.65 -12.49 -10.54
C LEU A 19 12.13 -12.44 -12.00
N ALA A 20 13.20 -11.68 -12.26
CA ALA A 20 13.79 -11.54 -13.58
C ALA A 20 14.28 -12.89 -14.11
N GLU A 21 15.03 -13.64 -13.29
CA GLU A 21 15.56 -14.96 -13.64
C GLU A 21 14.44 -15.95 -13.99
N GLN A 22 13.35 -15.96 -13.22
CA GLN A 22 12.19 -16.83 -13.45
C GLN A 22 11.48 -16.55 -14.79
N ILE A 23 11.57 -15.32 -15.28
CA ILE A 23 10.93 -14.87 -16.52
C ILE A 23 11.91 -14.90 -17.70
N GLY A 24 13.19 -15.16 -17.44
CA GLY A 24 14.26 -15.20 -18.45
C GLY A 24 14.80 -13.82 -18.81
N LEU A 25 14.68 -12.85 -17.90
CA LEU A 25 15.19 -11.49 -18.04
C LEU A 25 16.53 -11.31 -17.33
N ASP A 26 17.40 -10.48 -17.91
CA ASP A 26 18.59 -10.04 -17.20
C ASP A 26 18.20 -9.16 -15.99
N PRO A 27 18.83 -9.34 -14.81
CA PRO A 27 18.56 -8.52 -13.62
C PRO A 27 18.73 -7.02 -13.88
N ALA A 28 19.69 -6.65 -14.75
CA ALA A 28 19.91 -5.28 -15.17
C ALA A 28 18.72 -4.74 -15.99
N GLN A 29 18.18 -5.53 -16.91
CA GLN A 29 17.01 -5.18 -17.71
C GLN A 29 15.77 -5.03 -16.84
N ALA A 30 15.55 -5.93 -15.89
CA ALA A 30 14.45 -5.85 -14.92
C ALA A 30 14.53 -4.60 -14.04
N THR A 31 15.74 -4.20 -13.63
CA THR A 31 15.98 -2.96 -12.87
C THR A 31 15.64 -1.74 -13.71
N GLN A 32 16.19 -1.63 -14.92
CA GLN A 32 15.90 -0.53 -15.84
C GLN A 32 14.40 -0.42 -16.17
N LEU A 33 13.76 -1.57 -16.39
CA LEU A 33 12.32 -1.65 -16.64
C LEU A 33 11.55 -1.12 -15.43
N THR A 34 11.85 -1.57 -14.22
CA THR A 34 11.19 -1.12 -12.99
C THR A 34 11.37 0.38 -12.75
N GLU A 35 12.58 0.91 -12.96
CA GLU A 35 12.88 2.35 -12.83
C GLU A 35 12.07 3.20 -13.82
N MET A 36 11.92 2.72 -15.06
CA MET A 36 11.14 3.41 -16.08
C MET A 36 9.63 3.35 -15.80
N LEU A 37 9.14 2.21 -15.29
CA LEU A 37 7.72 1.98 -15.03
C LEU A 37 7.23 2.67 -13.77
N ALA A 38 8.07 2.77 -12.72
CA ALA A 38 7.70 3.35 -11.44
C ALA A 38 7.02 4.73 -11.51
N PRO A 39 7.54 5.73 -12.25
CA PRO A 39 6.87 7.03 -12.35
C PRO A 39 5.53 6.96 -13.10
N GLN A 40 5.42 6.09 -14.12
CA GLN A 40 4.19 5.94 -14.90
C GLN A 40 3.09 5.25 -14.07
N LEU A 41 3.45 4.20 -13.32
CA LEU A 41 2.57 3.54 -12.37
C LEU A 41 2.13 4.50 -11.27
N GLY A 42 3.05 5.28 -10.70
CA GLY A 42 2.71 6.27 -9.67
C GLY A 42 1.72 7.33 -10.17
N GLN A 43 1.89 7.83 -11.39
CA GLN A 43 0.96 8.77 -12.02
C GLN A 43 -0.39 8.14 -12.31
N ALA A 44 -0.42 6.92 -12.86
CA ALA A 44 -1.66 6.19 -13.13
C ALA A 44 -2.45 5.91 -11.84
N THR A 45 -1.76 5.43 -10.79
CA THR A 45 -2.38 5.22 -9.48
C THR A 45 -2.93 6.53 -8.93
N LYS A 46 -2.15 7.62 -8.95
CA LYS A 46 -2.61 8.93 -8.50
C LYS A 46 -3.86 9.39 -9.26
N ALA A 47 -3.86 9.27 -10.59
CA ALA A 47 -5.01 9.62 -11.42
C ALA A 47 -6.24 8.77 -11.07
N GLN A 48 -6.06 7.46 -10.85
CA GLN A 48 -7.14 6.57 -10.45
C GLN A 48 -7.71 6.93 -9.08
N VAL A 49 -6.86 7.35 -8.15
CA VAL A 49 -7.26 7.85 -6.84
C VAL A 49 -8.08 9.14 -6.94
N GLU A 50 -7.61 10.10 -7.74
CA GLU A 50 -8.30 11.38 -7.97
C GLU A 50 -9.66 11.20 -8.64
N ASN A 51 -9.83 10.18 -9.48
CA ASN A 51 -11.09 9.84 -10.14
C ASN A 51 -12.05 9.00 -9.26
N GLY A 52 -11.74 8.80 -7.97
CA GLY A 52 -12.58 8.03 -7.04
C GLY A 52 -12.47 6.50 -7.18
N GLY A 53 -11.48 6.00 -7.92
CA GLY A 53 -11.22 4.58 -8.14
C GLY A 53 -10.50 3.87 -6.99
N LEU A 54 -10.25 4.57 -5.87
CA LEU A 54 -9.61 4.03 -4.66
C LEU A 54 -10.29 2.75 -4.16
N SER A 55 -11.64 2.69 -4.17
CA SER A 55 -12.36 1.53 -3.65
C SER A 55 -12.08 0.25 -4.44
N GLY A 56 -11.85 0.35 -5.75
CA GLY A 56 -11.51 -0.80 -6.59
C GLY A 56 -10.08 -1.29 -6.36
N VAL A 57 -9.14 -0.34 -6.21
CA VAL A 57 -7.74 -0.65 -5.91
C VAL A 57 -7.60 -1.25 -4.51
N ILE A 58 -8.33 -0.70 -3.52
CA ILE A 58 -8.30 -1.17 -2.14
C ILE A 58 -9.02 -2.51 -1.98
N GLY A 59 -10.15 -2.72 -2.66
CA GLY A 59 -10.79 -4.04 -2.70
C GLY A 59 -9.89 -5.12 -3.31
N ALA A 60 -9.05 -4.75 -4.29
CA ALA A 60 -8.06 -5.66 -4.86
C ALA A 60 -6.87 -5.93 -3.92
N LEU A 61 -6.58 -5.01 -2.99
CA LEU A 61 -5.54 -5.16 -1.96
C LEU A 61 -6.00 -5.95 -0.73
N GLN A 62 -7.32 -6.10 -0.55
CA GLN A 62 -7.90 -6.88 0.55
C GLN A 62 -7.71 -8.38 0.30
N GLY A 63 -7.11 -9.08 1.28
CA GLY A 63 -7.00 -10.55 1.27
C GLY A 63 -5.60 -11.05 1.61
N GLN A 64 -5.44 -11.73 2.74
CA GLN A 64 -4.16 -12.13 3.36
C GLN A 64 -3.20 -12.95 2.48
N GLU A 65 -3.65 -13.54 1.39
CA GLU A 65 -2.83 -14.41 0.54
C GLU A 65 -1.81 -13.65 -0.32
N GLN A 66 -1.92 -12.32 -0.45
CA GLN A 66 -1.10 -11.57 -1.41
C GLN A 66 0.26 -11.18 -0.82
N ALA A 67 0.38 -11.06 0.50
CA ALA A 67 1.66 -10.84 1.18
C ALA A 67 2.72 -11.92 0.83
N ALA A 68 2.28 -13.16 0.61
CA ALA A 68 3.16 -14.26 0.19
C ALA A 68 3.83 -14.01 -1.17
N LEU A 69 3.18 -13.26 -2.08
CA LEU A 69 3.74 -12.91 -3.40
C LEU A 69 4.93 -11.96 -3.29
N TYR A 70 4.99 -11.16 -2.21
CA TYR A 70 6.13 -10.29 -1.94
C TYR A 70 7.31 -11.05 -1.33
N GLU A 71 7.00 -12.05 -0.49
CA GLU A 71 7.98 -12.88 0.20
C GLU A 71 8.58 -13.97 -0.70
N ASP A 72 7.86 -14.37 -1.75
CA ASP A 72 8.29 -15.36 -2.73
C ASP A 72 8.08 -14.84 -4.16
N ALA A 73 9.18 -14.42 -4.80
CA ALA A 73 9.16 -13.96 -6.19
C ALA A 73 8.75 -15.07 -7.18
N SER A 74 8.95 -16.34 -6.84
CA SER A 74 8.52 -17.47 -7.66
C SER A 74 7.00 -17.60 -7.67
N LEU A 75 6.35 -17.35 -6.53
CA LEU A 75 4.89 -17.28 -6.46
C LEU A 75 4.36 -16.08 -7.26
N ALA A 76 5.02 -14.93 -7.21
CA ALA A 76 4.64 -13.79 -8.05
C ALA A 76 4.82 -14.06 -9.56
N ALA A 77 5.87 -14.80 -9.95
CA ALA A 77 6.11 -15.24 -11.31
C ALA A 77 5.17 -16.38 -11.77
N SER A 78 4.46 -17.04 -10.85
CA SER A 78 3.53 -18.11 -11.19
C SER A 78 2.33 -17.60 -12.01
N ALA A 79 1.62 -18.51 -12.67
CA ALA A 79 0.42 -18.15 -13.44
C ALA A 79 -0.65 -17.46 -12.56
N GLN A 80 -0.77 -17.84 -11.29
CA GLN A 80 -1.69 -17.21 -10.35
C GLN A 80 -1.23 -15.80 -9.96
N GLY A 81 0.06 -15.63 -9.63
CA GLY A 81 0.65 -14.33 -9.31
C GLY A 81 0.53 -13.36 -10.48
N GLN A 82 0.90 -13.80 -11.69
CA GLN A 82 0.74 -13.01 -12.91
C GLN A 82 -0.72 -12.64 -13.17
N ALA A 83 -1.68 -13.56 -13.00
CA ALA A 83 -3.09 -13.24 -13.18
C ALA A 83 -3.56 -12.17 -12.19
N GLN A 84 -3.18 -12.27 -10.91
CA GLN A 84 -3.52 -11.28 -9.88
C GLN A 84 -2.89 -9.91 -10.17
N GLY A 85 -1.59 -9.87 -10.46
CA GLY A 85 -0.91 -8.63 -10.80
C GLY A 85 -1.42 -7.99 -12.09
N ALA A 86 -1.89 -8.78 -13.07
CA ALA A 86 -2.52 -8.25 -14.27
C ALA A 86 -3.84 -7.55 -13.94
N GLN A 87 -4.67 -8.12 -13.05
CA GLN A 87 -5.89 -7.47 -12.58
C GLN A 87 -5.59 -6.14 -11.87
N PHE A 88 -4.58 -6.13 -11.01
CA PHE A 88 -4.13 -4.92 -10.32
C PHE A 88 -3.65 -3.84 -11.30
N LEU A 89 -2.81 -4.21 -12.27
CA LEU A 89 -2.36 -3.28 -13.31
C LEU A 89 -3.52 -2.73 -14.12
N THR A 90 -4.46 -3.57 -14.55
CA THR A 90 -5.65 -3.12 -15.29
C THR A 90 -6.54 -2.22 -14.42
N GLY A 91 -6.62 -2.47 -13.11
CA GLY A 91 -7.34 -1.60 -12.17
C GLY A 91 -6.73 -0.20 -12.02
N ILE A 92 -5.44 -0.04 -12.29
CA ILE A 92 -4.71 1.24 -12.16
C ILE A 92 -4.56 1.95 -13.51
N LEU A 93 -4.12 1.22 -14.54
CA LEU A 93 -3.76 1.75 -15.85
C LEU A 93 -4.92 1.64 -16.86
N GLY A 94 -5.86 0.73 -16.62
CA GLY A 94 -6.80 0.25 -17.64
C GLY A 94 -6.13 -0.62 -18.71
N ASP A 95 -6.89 -1.42 -19.45
CA ASP A 95 -6.36 -2.35 -20.47
C ASP A 95 -5.46 -1.67 -21.50
N LYS A 96 -5.85 -0.47 -21.94
CA LYS A 96 -5.07 0.32 -22.91
C LYS A 96 -3.77 0.83 -22.31
N GLY A 97 -3.78 1.20 -21.02
CA GLY A 97 -2.61 1.68 -20.31
C GLY A 97 -1.59 0.57 -20.15
N THR A 98 -2.02 -0.63 -19.72
CA THR A 98 -1.15 -1.80 -19.58
C THR A 98 -0.49 -2.19 -20.89
N GLN A 99 -1.24 -2.20 -21.99
CA GLN A 99 -0.68 -2.49 -23.33
C GLN A 99 0.29 -1.41 -23.82
N SER A 100 -0.02 -0.13 -23.59
CA SER A 100 0.84 0.98 -24.01
C SER A 100 2.15 0.98 -23.22
N LEU A 101 2.06 0.68 -21.93
CA LEU A 101 3.18 0.54 -21.01
C LEU A 101 4.14 -0.57 -21.46
N ALA A 102 3.61 -1.76 -21.77
CA ALA A 102 4.39 -2.88 -22.27
C ALA A 102 5.11 -2.56 -23.60
N LYS A 103 4.41 -1.91 -24.54
CA LYS A 103 5.00 -1.51 -25.83
C LYS A 103 6.09 -0.45 -25.67
N GLN A 104 5.90 0.50 -24.75
CA GLN A 104 6.89 1.53 -24.45
C GLN A 104 8.13 0.91 -23.82
N ALA A 105 7.94 0.03 -22.82
CA ALA A 105 9.00 -0.75 -22.22
C ALA A 105 9.83 -1.53 -23.24
N ALA A 106 9.18 -2.25 -24.16
CA ALA A 106 9.88 -3.04 -25.17
C ALA A 106 10.76 -2.17 -26.06
N ARG A 107 10.24 -1.01 -26.49
CA ARG A 107 10.99 -0.05 -27.33
C ARG A 107 12.17 0.59 -26.61
N SER A 108 12.03 0.88 -25.32
CA SER A 108 13.05 1.58 -24.54
C SER A 108 14.13 0.66 -24.00
N THR A 109 13.79 -0.57 -23.63
CA THR A 109 14.70 -1.53 -23.00
C THR A 109 15.29 -2.53 -23.99
N GLY A 110 14.68 -2.70 -25.16
CA GLY A 110 15.04 -3.74 -26.13
C GLY A 110 14.62 -5.15 -25.70
N ILE A 111 13.84 -5.28 -24.63
CA ILE A 111 13.29 -6.55 -24.15
C ILE A 111 12.11 -6.96 -25.05
N GLU A 112 11.99 -8.27 -25.29
CA GLU A 112 10.88 -8.86 -26.03
C GLU A 112 9.53 -8.58 -25.36
N LEU A 113 8.50 -8.30 -26.17
CA LEU A 113 7.18 -7.93 -25.67
C LEU A 113 6.56 -9.03 -24.79
N ASP A 114 6.78 -10.30 -25.13
CA ASP A 114 6.30 -11.44 -24.34
C ASP A 114 6.93 -11.51 -22.94
N GLN A 115 8.24 -11.22 -22.82
CA GLN A 115 8.91 -11.20 -21.52
C GLN A 115 8.41 -10.04 -20.66
N ILE A 116 8.20 -8.86 -21.25
CA ILE A 116 7.60 -7.72 -20.55
C ILE A 116 6.17 -8.03 -20.14
N ALA A 117 5.40 -8.68 -21.01
CA ALA A 117 4.01 -9.05 -20.74
C ALA A 117 3.88 -10.07 -19.59
N ALA A 118 4.89 -10.93 -19.38
CA ALA A 118 4.97 -11.80 -18.20
C ALA A 118 5.53 -11.08 -16.97
N PHE A 119 6.51 -10.20 -17.15
CA PHE A 119 7.21 -9.50 -16.07
C PHE A 119 6.36 -8.42 -15.40
N LEU A 120 5.65 -7.60 -16.18
CA LEU A 120 4.82 -6.52 -15.66
C LEU A 120 3.81 -7.04 -14.61
N PRO A 121 2.99 -8.06 -14.92
CA PRO A 121 2.06 -8.62 -13.95
C PRO A 121 2.75 -9.25 -12.74
N ALA A 122 3.86 -9.97 -12.93
CA ALA A 122 4.58 -10.58 -11.82
C ALA A 122 5.17 -9.51 -10.86
N LEU A 123 5.74 -8.45 -11.42
CA LEU A 123 6.23 -7.29 -10.66
C LEU A 123 5.08 -6.60 -9.90
N ALA A 124 3.93 -6.45 -10.55
CA ALA A 124 2.74 -5.87 -9.95
C ALA A 124 2.21 -6.72 -8.78
N ALA A 125 2.22 -8.04 -8.92
CA ALA A 125 1.84 -8.96 -7.85
C ALA A 125 2.76 -8.85 -6.63
N MET A 126 4.09 -8.76 -6.84
CA MET A 126 5.03 -8.47 -5.77
C MET A 126 4.76 -7.12 -5.10
N ALA A 127 4.54 -6.07 -5.91
CA ALA A 127 4.23 -4.73 -5.44
C ALA A 127 2.96 -4.73 -4.58
N GLN A 128 1.91 -5.39 -5.05
CA GLN A 128 0.65 -5.57 -4.33
C GLN A 128 0.86 -6.28 -2.99
N GLY A 129 1.60 -7.39 -2.98
CA GLY A 129 1.93 -8.11 -1.74
C GLY A 129 2.72 -7.28 -0.73
N GLY A 130 3.66 -6.46 -1.20
CA GLY A 130 4.46 -5.61 -0.32
C GLY A 130 3.67 -4.42 0.21
N LEU A 131 2.75 -3.88 -0.59
CA LEU A 131 1.81 -2.86 -0.15
C LEU A 131 0.90 -3.41 0.94
N GLN A 132 0.36 -4.63 0.77
CA GLN A 132 -0.44 -5.27 1.81
C GLN A 132 0.39 -5.57 3.07
N LYS A 133 1.64 -5.99 2.92
CA LYS A 133 2.55 -6.20 4.06
C LYS A 133 2.82 -4.90 4.82
N SER A 134 2.85 -3.77 4.11
CA SER A 134 3.05 -2.44 4.69
C SER A 134 1.76 -1.83 5.24
N MET A 135 0.61 -2.21 4.68
CA MET A 135 -0.74 -1.76 5.04
C MET A 135 -1.59 -3.00 5.34
N PRO A 136 -1.49 -3.57 6.55
CA PRO A 136 -2.33 -4.70 6.95
C PRO A 136 -3.81 -4.33 6.85
N ASP A 137 -4.68 -5.32 6.65
CA ASP A 137 -6.11 -5.13 6.39
C ASP A 137 -6.79 -4.23 7.44
N GLU A 138 -6.32 -4.26 8.70
CA GLU A 138 -6.79 -3.40 9.81
C GLU A 138 -6.54 -1.90 9.59
N ALA A 139 -5.38 -1.56 9.00
CA ALA A 139 -5.05 -0.18 8.64
C ALA A 139 -5.87 0.26 7.42
N LEU A 140 -6.07 -0.66 6.47
CA LEU A 140 -6.84 -0.43 5.26
C LEU A 140 -8.33 -0.22 5.54
N SER A 141 -8.91 -0.98 6.48
CA SER A 141 -10.28 -0.81 6.95
C SER A 141 -10.49 0.49 7.73
N THR A 142 -9.45 0.97 8.42
CA THR A 142 -9.48 2.27 9.11
C THR A 142 -9.37 3.45 8.14
N MET A 143 -8.68 3.27 7.01
CA MET A 143 -8.51 4.27 5.96
C MET A 143 -9.65 4.28 4.94
N LEU A 144 -10.46 3.22 4.85
CA LEU A 144 -11.67 3.21 4.05
C LEU A 144 -12.78 3.98 4.78
N PRO A 145 -13.24 5.13 4.27
CA PRO A 145 -14.51 5.66 4.70
C PRO A 145 -15.60 4.71 4.21
N ASP A 146 -16.10 3.87 5.12
CA ASP A 146 -17.30 3.09 4.86
C ASP A 146 -18.41 4.05 4.43
N ARG A 147 -19.09 3.74 3.31
CA ARG A 147 -20.21 4.53 2.78
C ARG A 147 -21.38 4.61 3.78
N ASN A 148 -21.38 3.80 4.83
CA ASN A 148 -22.15 3.99 6.04
C ASN A 148 -21.18 4.46 7.15
N GLY A 149 -21.13 5.78 7.41
CA GLY A 149 -20.29 6.43 8.44
C GLY A 149 -20.54 6.00 9.90
N ALA A 150 -20.95 4.76 10.14
CA ALA A 150 -21.19 4.15 11.44
C ALA A 150 -19.99 3.36 11.96
N ALA A 151 -19.06 2.85 11.13
CA ALA A 151 -17.94 2.03 11.62
C ALA A 151 -16.87 2.83 12.39
N GLY A 152 -16.49 4.02 11.88
CA GLY A 152 -15.54 4.91 12.57
C GLY A 152 -16.11 5.49 13.87
N LEU A 153 -17.42 5.80 13.92
CA LEU A 153 -18.07 6.38 15.09
C LEU A 153 -18.58 5.33 16.08
N MET A 154 -18.97 4.13 15.64
CA MET A 154 -19.36 3.03 16.53
C MET A 154 -18.14 2.36 17.16
N SER A 155 -16.94 2.46 16.59
CA SER A 155 -15.69 2.11 17.29
C SER A 155 -15.38 3.11 18.42
N LEU A 156 -15.62 4.41 18.20
CA LEU A 156 -15.54 5.42 19.27
C LEU A 156 -16.65 5.23 20.32
N VAL A 157 -17.88 4.88 19.88
CA VAL A 157 -19.01 4.65 20.79
C VAL A 157 -18.89 3.32 21.53
N SER A 158 -18.31 2.29 20.93
CA SER A 158 -18.07 0.99 21.57
C SER A 158 -16.83 1.04 22.47
N GLY A 159 -15.82 1.85 22.11
CA GLY A 159 -14.68 2.17 22.97
C GLY A 159 -15.06 3.04 24.18
N VAL A 160 -16.09 3.89 24.07
CA VAL A 160 -16.58 4.74 25.18
C VAL A 160 -17.73 4.11 25.98
N LEU A 161 -18.52 3.21 25.38
CA LEU A 161 -19.73 2.64 26.00
C LEU A 161 -19.64 1.12 26.27
N GLY A 162 -18.60 0.43 25.77
CA GLY A 162 -18.35 -1.00 25.96
C GLY A 162 -17.41 -1.34 27.13
N LYS A 163 -17.01 -0.37 27.96
CA LYS A 163 -16.14 -0.62 29.11
C LYS A 163 -16.96 -0.99 30.35
N SER A 164 -17.41 -2.24 30.40
CA SER A 164 -17.90 -2.88 31.63
C SER A 164 -17.60 -4.37 31.64
N THR A 165 -16.31 -4.72 31.70
CA THR A 165 -15.82 -5.91 32.43
C THR A 165 -14.38 -5.65 32.88
N ASN A 166 -14.26 -5.38 34.18
CA ASN A 166 -13.10 -5.52 35.08
C ASN A 166 -11.76 -5.92 34.46
N ASP A 167 -10.84 -4.96 34.31
CA ASP A 167 -9.44 -5.07 34.75
C ASP A 167 -8.72 -3.70 34.55
N ALA A 168 -7.77 -3.39 35.44
CA ALA A 168 -7.17 -2.06 35.62
C ALA A 168 -6.07 -1.71 34.58
N PRO A 169 -5.50 -0.50 34.60
CA PRO A 169 -5.42 0.41 33.46
C PRO A 169 -4.20 0.16 32.56
N LYS A 170 -4.43 0.05 31.25
CA LYS A 170 -3.45 0.45 30.24
C LYS A 170 -4.14 1.44 29.31
N SER A 171 -3.60 2.65 29.28
CA SER A 171 -4.01 3.75 28.42
C SER A 171 -4.23 3.23 27.01
N GLY A 172 -5.48 3.34 26.52
CA GLY A 172 -5.85 2.82 25.21
C GLY A 172 -5.30 3.73 24.10
N PRO A 173 -4.96 3.18 22.92
CA PRO A 173 -4.41 3.95 21.80
C PRO A 173 -5.33 5.07 21.31
N ALA A 174 -6.65 4.97 21.52
CA ALA A 174 -7.59 6.06 21.24
C ALA A 174 -7.48 7.23 22.22
N LEU A 175 -7.22 6.94 23.50
CA LEU A 175 -6.90 7.97 24.50
C LEU A 175 -5.52 8.54 24.25
N ASP A 176 -4.56 7.71 23.85
CA ASP A 176 -3.19 8.11 23.54
C ASP A 176 -3.14 9.07 22.34
N LEU A 177 -3.94 8.79 21.29
CA LEU A 177 -4.10 9.69 20.14
C LEU A 177 -4.86 10.97 20.50
N LEU A 178 -5.89 10.89 21.35
CA LEU A 178 -6.61 12.08 21.80
C LEU A 178 -5.76 12.93 22.74
N THR A 179 -4.92 12.32 23.58
CA THR A 179 -3.92 13.01 24.41
C THR A 179 -2.82 13.58 23.56
N SER A 180 -2.32 12.90 22.53
CA SER A 180 -1.33 13.46 21.61
C SER A 180 -1.89 14.57 20.71
N PHE A 181 -3.21 14.60 20.48
CA PHE A 181 -3.88 15.72 19.83
C PHE A 181 -4.12 16.89 20.79
N LEU A 182 -4.43 16.62 22.06
CA LEU A 182 -4.53 17.64 23.10
C LEU A 182 -3.16 18.19 23.52
N ASP A 183 -2.10 17.39 23.39
CA ASP A 183 -0.71 17.67 23.75
C ASP A 183 0.14 18.00 22.52
N ALA A 184 -0.50 18.39 21.41
CA ALA A 184 0.16 18.65 20.13
C ALA A 184 1.07 19.90 20.15
N ASP A 185 1.03 20.72 21.21
CA ASP A 185 2.00 21.80 21.46
C ASP A 185 2.92 21.56 22.67
N GLY A 186 2.70 20.48 23.44
CA GLY A 186 3.64 19.96 24.44
C GLY A 186 4.02 20.91 25.56
N ASP A 187 3.09 21.71 26.09
CA ASP A 187 3.38 22.70 27.14
C ASP A 187 3.03 22.25 28.58
N GLY A 188 2.15 21.27 28.73
CA GLY A 188 1.80 20.68 30.03
C GLY A 188 1.26 21.65 31.11
N SER A 189 0.74 22.83 30.75
CA SER A 189 0.54 23.94 31.69
C SER A 189 -0.72 24.79 31.46
N VAL A 190 -1.86 24.19 31.10
CA VAL A 190 -3.15 24.93 31.06
C VAL A 190 -3.59 25.52 32.41
N MET A 191 -3.04 25.06 33.54
CA MET A 191 -3.31 25.65 34.86
C MET A 191 -2.46 26.87 35.18
N ASP A 192 -1.32 27.07 34.51
CA ASP A 192 -0.42 28.20 34.79
C ASP A 192 -0.97 29.51 34.20
N ASP A 193 -1.56 29.44 33.00
CA ASP A 193 -2.14 30.59 32.30
C ASP A 193 -3.45 31.11 32.93
N ILE A 194 -4.19 30.25 33.63
CA ILE A 194 -5.46 30.64 34.28
C ILE A 194 -5.19 31.26 35.66
N LEU A 195 -4.16 30.81 36.39
CA LEU A 195 -3.78 31.43 37.67
C LEU A 195 -2.99 32.74 37.49
N GLY A 196 -2.24 32.91 36.39
CA GLY A 196 -1.46 34.11 36.12
C GLY A 196 -2.29 35.38 35.81
N LYS A 197 -3.55 35.24 35.38
CA LYS A 197 -4.40 36.38 34.95
C LYS A 197 -5.35 36.93 36.01
N ILE A 198 -5.33 36.39 37.23
CA ILE A 198 -6.20 36.83 38.34
C ILE A 198 -5.38 37.52 39.46
N GLN A 199 -4.07 37.68 39.29
CA GLN A 199 -3.20 38.27 40.32
C GLN A 199 -2.06 39.17 39.81
N GLY A 200 -2.07 39.61 38.55
CA GLY A 200 -1.11 40.56 37.99
C GLY A 200 -1.77 41.58 37.08
#